data_AF-A0A561QHT4-F1
#
_entry.id   AF-A0A561QHT4-F1
#
_cell.length_a   1.000
_cell.length_b   1.000
_cell.length_c   1.000
_cell.angle_alpha   90.00
_cell.angle_beta   90.00
_cell.angle_gamma   90.00
#
_symmetry.space_group_name_H-M   'P 1'
#
loop_
_entity.id
_entity.type
_entity.pdbx_description
1 polymer ?
#
loop_
_entity_poly.entity_id
_entity_poly.type
_entity_poly.pdbx_seq_one_letter_code
_entity_poly.pdbx_strand_id
1 'polypeptide(L)' 'MHAKINFLDNLETSELSHRLIGTLRQSGIARLSYLYAMTDERILRIPHVGQCSLREIRRVQQNGF' A
#
# COMPACT_ATOMS: atom_id res chain seq x y z
N MET A 1 -13.80 -17.02 12.38
CA MET A 1 -12.77 -16.73 11.35
C MET A 1 -11.66 -15.91 12.00
N HIS A 2 -10.58 -16.55 12.44
CA HIS A 2 -9.45 -15.84 13.04
C HIS A 2 -8.66 -15.14 11.92
N ALA A 3 -8.73 -13.81 11.85
CA ALA A 3 -7.81 -13.05 11.04
C ALA A 3 -6.40 -13.27 11.60
N LYS A 4 -5.58 -14.07 10.90
CA LYS A 4 -4.14 -14.11 11.16
C LYS A 4 -3.62 -12.69 10.97
N ILE A 5 -3.17 -12.05 12.05
CA ILE A 5 -2.48 -10.77 11.95
C ILE A 5 -1.12 -11.08 11.32
N ASN A 6 -1.03 -10.95 10.00
CA ASN A 6 0.25 -10.97 9.31
C ASN A 6 0.93 -9.64 9.60
N PHE A 7 1.96 -9.65 10.44
CA PHE A 7 2.75 -8.45 10.72
C PHE A 7 3.38 -7.85 9.44
N LEU A 8 3.63 -8.69 8.44
CA LEU A 8 4.09 -8.28 7.10
C LEU A 8 3.03 -7.48 6.31
N ASP A 9 1.77 -7.44 6.77
CA ASP A 9 0.68 -6.73 6.11
C ASP A 9 0.63 -5.23 6.51
N ASN A 10 1.42 -4.80 7.50
CA ASN A 10 1.42 -3.41 7.95
C ASN A 10 2.22 -2.51 6.98
N LEU A 11 1.67 -1.36 6.63
CA LEU A 11 2.39 -0.34 5.84
C LEU A 11 3.68 0.12 6.49
N GLU A 12 3.72 0.21 7.82
CA GLU A 12 4.88 0.72 8.55
C GLU A 12 6.11 -0.20 8.46
N THR A 13 5.89 -1.48 8.16
CA THR A 13 6.96 -2.47 7.97
C THR A 13 7.25 -2.74 6.49
N SER A 14 6.64 -1.96 5.58
CA SER A 14 6.83 -2.08 4.14
C SER A 14 8.06 -1.30 3.66
N GLU A 15 8.58 -1.66 2.49
CA GLU A 15 9.64 -0.91 1.82
C GLU A 15 9.15 0.33 1.06
N LEU A 16 7.89 0.75 1.28
CA LEU A 16 7.38 1.99 0.71
C LEU A 16 8.06 3.20 1.36
N SER A 17 8.20 4.28 0.59
CA SER A 17 8.71 5.54 1.09
C SER A 17 7.83 6.10 2.21
N HIS A 18 8.46 6.76 3.18
CA HIS A 18 7.75 7.40 4.30
C HIS A 18 6.67 8.40 3.84
N ARG A 19 6.91 9.11 2.74
CA ARG A 19 5.92 10.02 2.14
C ARG A 19 4.67 9.24 1.73
N LEU A 20 4.85 8.14 1.00
CA LEU A 20 3.74 7.34 0.51
C LEU A 20 3.00 6.66 1.66
N ILE A 21 3.71 6.14 2.65
CA ILE A 21 3.11 5.62 3.89
C ILE A 21 2.25 6.70 4.57
N GLY A 22 2.75 7.92 4.68
CA GLY A 22 2.00 9.05 5.23
C GLY A 22 0.73 9.36 4.45
N THR A 23 0.83 9.46 3.12
CA THR A 23 -0.32 9.69 2.22
C THR A 23 -1.39 8.59 2.37
N LEU A 24 -0.97 7.33 2.39
CA LEU A 24 -1.87 6.18 2.52
C LEU A 24 -2.57 6.18 3.89
N ARG A 25 -1.84 6.48 4.96
CA ARG A 25 -2.42 6.61 6.32
C ARG A 25 -3.45 7.73 6.40
N GLN A 26 -3.15 8.90 5.82
CA GLN A 26 -4.10 10.02 5.75
C GLN A 26 -5.38 9.65 4.99
N SER A 27 -5.25 8.73 4.03
CA SER A 27 -6.37 8.17 3.25
C SER A 27 -7.05 6.98 3.94
N GLY A 28 -6.71 6.67 5.20
CA GLY A 28 -7.29 5.58 5.98
C GLY A 28 -6.80 4.18 5.58
N ILE A 29 -5.75 4.08 4.79
CA ILE A 29 -5.16 2.81 4.37
C ILE A 29 -4.00 2.49 5.32
N ALA A 30 -4.10 1.34 6.00
CA ALA A 30 -3.09 0.85 6.94
C ALA A 30 -2.47 -0.49 6.53
N ARG A 31 -3.07 -1.19 5.55
CA ARG A 31 -2.71 -2.57 5.18
C ARG A 31 -2.28 -2.68 3.73
N LEU A 32 -1.19 -3.40 3.48
CA LEU A 32 -0.65 -3.67 2.14
C LEU A 32 -1.59 -4.57 1.33
N SER A 33 -2.17 -5.59 1.96
CA SER A 33 -3.14 -6.50 1.34
C SER A 33 -4.31 -5.76 0.71
N TYR A 34 -4.79 -4.70 1.37
CA TYR A 34 -5.85 -3.85 0.84
C TYR A 34 -5.41 -3.10 -0.42
N LEU A 35 -4.18 -2.56 -0.43
CA LEU A 35 -3.60 -1.93 -1.62
C LEU A 35 -3.39 -2.91 -2.77
N TYR A 36 -2.86 -4.11 -2.47
CA TYR A 36 -2.55 -5.10 -3.49
C TYR A 36 -3.79 -5.69 -4.14
N ALA A 37 -4.91 -5.76 -3.40
CA ALA A 37 -6.21 -6.16 -3.92
C ALA A 37 -6.91 -5.09 -4.78
N MET A 38 -6.46 -3.82 -4.74
CA MET A 38 -7.03 -2.77 -5.58
C MET A 38 -6.53 -2.83 -7.02
N THR A 39 -7.35 -2.38 -7.95
CA THR A 39 -6.90 -2.05 -9.31
C THR A 39 -6.07 -0.78 -9.31
N ASP A 40 -5.19 -0.63 -10.30
CA ASP A 40 -4.36 0.55 -10.49
C ASP A 40 -5.20 1.84 -10.56
N GLU A 41 -6.34 1.78 -11.26
CA GLU A 41 -7.30 2.89 -11.35
C GLU A 41 -7.83 3.32 -9.98
N ARG A 42 -8.11 2.35 -9.10
CA ARG A 42 -8.63 2.63 -7.75
C ARG A 42 -7.55 3.19 -6.85
N ILE A 43 -6.31 2.73 -7.01
CA ILE A 43 -5.14 3.29 -6.32
C ILE A 43 -4.91 4.74 -6.77
N LEU A 44 -5.01 5.04 -8.06
CA LEU A 44 -4.84 6.38 -8.61
C LEU A 44 -5.96 7.36 -8.22
N ARG A 45 -7.07 6.88 -7.67
CA ARG A 45 -8.13 7.72 -7.09
C ARG A 45 -7.85 8.11 -5.64
N ILE A 46 -6.82 7.54 -5.00
CA ILE A 46 -6.42 7.92 -3.65
C ILE A 46 -5.85 9.35 -3.70
N PRO A 47 -6.29 10.27 -2.82
CA PRO A 47 -5.75 11.62 -2.76
C PRO A 47 -4.22 11.62 -2.67
N HIS A 48 -3.58 12.47 -3.47
CA HIS A 48 -2.12 12.63 -3.52
C HIS A 48 -1.33 11.38 -3.96
N VAL A 49 -2.00 10.37 -4.50
CA VAL A 49 -1.37 9.21 -5.16
C VAL A 49 -1.37 9.45 -6.67
N GLY A 50 -0.19 9.39 -7.26
CA GLY A 50 0.00 9.49 -8.71
C GLY A 50 0.74 8.28 -9.27
N GLN A 51 1.07 8.34 -10.57
CA GLN A 51 1.75 7.26 -11.28
C GLN A 51 3.08 6.81 -10.62
N CYS A 52 3.84 7.76 -10.06
CA CYS A 52 5.07 7.42 -9.34
C CYS A 52 4.79 6.56 -8.10
N SER A 53 3.79 6.93 -7.31
CA SER A 53 3.36 6.17 -6.14
C SER A 53 2.78 4.81 -6.50
N LEU A 54 1.97 4.72 -7.56
CA LEU A 54 1.44 3.46 -8.06
C LEU A 54 2.58 2.49 -8.45
N ARG A 55 3.56 2.98 -9.22
CA ARG A 55 4.72 2.18 -9.63
C ARG A 55 5.53 1.70 -8.43
N GLU A 56 5.70 2.54 -7.42
CA GLU A 56 6.35 2.16 -6.17
C GLU A 56 5.59 1.05 -5.44
N ILE A 57 4.27 1.17 -5.28
CA ILE A 57 3.40 0.14 -4.68
C ILE A 57 3.57 -1.20 -5.40
N ARG A 58 3.49 -1.19 -6.73
CA ARG A 58 3.60 -2.42 -7.53
C ARG A 58 5.01 -3.01 -7.50
N ARG A 59 6.06 -2.17 -7.46
CA ARG A 59 7.43 -2.65 -7.27
C ARG A 59 7.59 -3.36 -5.93
N VAL A 60 7.13 -2.77 -4.83
CA VAL A 60 7.22 -3.40 -3.51
C VAL A 60 6.38 -4.69 -3.45
N GLN A 61 5.22 -4.72 -4.11
CA GLN A 61 4.41 -5.95 -4.22
C GLN A 61 5.16 -7.08 -4.94
N GLN A 62 5.88 -6.77 -6.02
CA GLN A 62 6.62 -7.76 -6.81
C GLN A 62 7.91 -8.23 -6.12
N ASN A 63 8.53 -7.38 -5.30
CA ASN A 63 9.75 -7.69 -4.56
C ASN A 63 9.50 -8.47 -3.26
N GLY A 64 8.25 -8.57 -2.80
CA GLY A 64 7.87 -9.22 -1.54
C GLY A 64 7.74 -10.76 -1.60
N PHE A 65 8.40 -11.43 -2.56
CA PHE A 65 8.44 -12.89 -2.70
C PHE A 65 9.87 -13.41 -2.84
#